data_AF-A0AA35S7Q5-F1
#
_entry.id   AF-A0AA35S7Q5-F1
#
_cell.length_a   1.000
_cell.length_b   1.000
_cell.length_c   1.000
_cell.angle_alpha   90.00
_cell.angle_beta   90.00
_cell.angle_gamma   90.00
#
_symmetry.space_group_name_H-M   'P 1'
#
loop_
_entity.id
_entity.type
_entity.pdbx_description
1 polymer ?
#
loop_
_entity_poly.entity_id
_entity_poly.type
_entity_poly.pdbx_seq_one_letter_code
_entity_poly.pdbx_strand_id
1 'polypeptide(L)'
;MELASGELIEYFNAFNPEQELHRYYDRIYRKTASLFRTASETGAVLSSANEEQIKSLSDYGYNIGMAFQVMDDLLDILGEEAELGKPVGNDLRQGVLTLPSIMLMQRYPNNNPIPELFRDPELDGNLVRTIDMINNSSIIPDCFAIIHEYCDEANRVLSELPKGECRESLESLAGYVRERSR
;
A
#
# COMPACT_ATOMS: atom_id res chain seq x y z
N MET A 1 15.62 -8.59 -9.12
CA MET A 1 14.42 -9.24 -9.71
C MET A 1 13.19 -9.10 -8.80
N GLU A 2 13.20 -8.20 -7.80
CA GLU A 2 12.11 -8.11 -6.80
C GLU A 2 10.79 -7.64 -7.41
N LEU A 3 10.82 -6.60 -8.26
CA LEU A 3 9.64 -6.06 -8.95
C LEU A 3 8.86 -7.14 -9.71
N ALA A 4 9.53 -7.86 -10.61
CA ALA A 4 8.90 -8.92 -11.40
C ALA A 4 8.36 -10.06 -10.52
N SER A 5 9.06 -10.40 -9.43
CA SER A 5 8.56 -11.39 -8.47
C SER A 5 7.32 -10.91 -7.73
N GLY A 6 7.22 -9.63 -7.37
CA GLY A 6 6.03 -9.05 -6.74
C GLY A 6 4.79 -9.15 -7.62
N GLU A 7 4.91 -8.78 -8.90
CA GLU A 7 3.82 -8.89 -9.89
C GLU A 7 3.40 -10.36 -10.13
N LEU A 8 4.37 -11.27 -10.19
CA LEU A 8 4.07 -12.70 -10.33
C LEU A 8 3.35 -13.26 -9.10
N ILE A 9 3.77 -12.86 -7.89
CA ILE A 9 3.10 -13.26 -6.64
C ILE A 9 1.65 -12.76 -6.63
N GLU A 10 1.40 -11.54 -7.08
CA GLU A 10 0.04 -11.02 -7.25
C GLU A 10 -0.79 -11.88 -8.19
N TYR A 11 -0.26 -12.12 -9.40
CA TYR A 11 -0.93 -12.91 -10.42
C TYR A 11 -1.24 -14.34 -9.98
N PHE A 12 -0.29 -15.02 -9.34
CA PHE A 12 -0.47 -16.41 -8.89
C PHE A 12 -1.41 -16.56 -7.69
N ASN A 13 -1.61 -15.50 -6.90
CA ASN A 13 -2.52 -15.50 -5.75
C ASN A 13 -3.87 -14.85 -6.05
N ALA A 14 -4.13 -14.46 -7.30
CA ALA A 14 -5.42 -13.92 -7.70
C ALA A 14 -6.54 -14.93 -7.37
N PHE A 15 -7.66 -14.42 -6.87
CA PHE A 15 -8.84 -15.17 -6.45
C PHE A 15 -8.62 -16.17 -5.32
N ASN A 16 -7.49 -16.11 -4.62
CA ASN A 16 -7.28 -16.88 -3.39
C ASN A 16 -7.68 -16.06 -2.16
N PRO A 17 -8.78 -16.37 -1.45
CA PRO A 17 -9.20 -15.63 -0.26
C PRO A 17 -8.38 -15.98 1.00
N GLU A 18 -7.64 -17.09 0.98
CA GLU A 18 -6.84 -17.58 2.11
C GLU A 18 -5.41 -17.02 2.05
N GLN A 19 -5.29 -15.69 2.08
CA GLN A 19 -4.00 -15.00 2.10
C GLN A 19 -3.68 -14.46 3.49
N GLU A 20 -2.53 -14.87 4.00
CA GLU A 20 -1.98 -14.34 5.24
C GLU A 20 -1.52 -12.88 5.07
N LEU A 21 -1.76 -12.04 6.08
CA LEU A 21 -1.41 -10.61 6.04
C LEU A 21 0.08 -10.35 5.74
N HIS A 22 1.00 -11.22 6.20
CA HIS A 22 2.42 -11.06 5.91
C HIS A 22 2.74 -11.19 4.40
N ARG A 23 1.95 -11.97 3.65
CA ARG A 23 2.11 -12.13 2.19
C ARG A 23 1.76 -10.85 1.45
N TYR A 24 0.76 -10.13 1.95
CA TYR A 24 0.42 -8.80 1.44
C TYR A 24 1.60 -7.83 1.58
N TYR A 25 2.18 -7.73 2.78
CA TYR A 25 3.32 -6.84 3.02
C TYR A 25 4.56 -7.22 2.19
N ASP A 26 4.88 -8.52 2.05
CA ASP A 26 5.99 -8.96 1.18
C ASP A 26 5.72 -8.62 -0.30
N ARG A 27 4.47 -8.75 -0.76
CA ARG A 27 4.06 -8.40 -2.13
C ARG A 27 4.26 -6.92 -2.42
N ILE A 28 3.71 -6.03 -1.59
CA ILE A 28 3.82 -4.57 -1.82
C ILE A 28 5.26 -4.07 -1.65
N TYR A 29 6.06 -4.71 -0.78
CA TYR A 29 7.49 -4.45 -0.72
C TYR A 29 8.17 -4.78 -2.06
N ARG A 30 7.99 -6.01 -2.54
CA ARG A 30 8.64 -6.48 -3.77
C ARG A 30 8.23 -5.65 -4.98
N LYS A 31 6.93 -5.39 -5.14
CA LYS A 31 6.34 -4.70 -6.30
C LYS A 31 6.60 -3.20 -6.32
N THR A 32 6.68 -2.55 -5.15
CA THR A 32 6.69 -1.09 -5.08
C THR A 32 7.83 -0.57 -4.20
N ALA A 33 7.86 -0.94 -2.92
CA ALA A 33 8.78 -0.30 -1.98
C ALA A 33 10.26 -0.61 -2.25
N SER A 34 10.56 -1.76 -2.88
CA SER A 34 11.91 -2.14 -3.29
C SER A 34 12.55 -1.11 -4.23
N LEU A 35 11.76 -0.53 -5.16
CA LEU A 35 12.25 0.48 -6.09
C LEU A 35 12.46 1.83 -5.41
N PHE A 36 11.53 2.25 -4.54
CA PHE A 36 11.70 3.47 -3.75
C PHE A 36 12.97 3.39 -2.88
N ARG A 37 13.13 2.27 -2.17
CA ARG A 37 14.33 1.96 -1.38
C ARG A 37 15.60 1.98 -2.22
N THR A 38 15.60 1.28 -3.36
CA THR A 38 16.78 1.22 -4.23
C THR A 38 17.14 2.60 -4.77
N ALA A 39 16.14 3.42 -5.15
CA ALA A 39 16.37 4.75 -5.68
C ALA A 39 16.99 5.69 -4.64
N SER A 40 16.45 5.73 -3.42
CA SER A 40 16.98 6.58 -2.34
C SER A 40 18.37 6.12 -1.89
N GLU A 41 18.59 4.81 -1.75
CA GLU A 41 19.88 4.22 -1.41
C GLU A 41 20.94 4.51 -2.48
N THR A 42 20.60 4.33 -3.77
CA THR A 42 21.52 4.60 -4.87
C THR A 42 21.95 6.06 -4.92
N GLY A 43 21.01 6.99 -4.68
CA GLY A 43 21.34 8.43 -4.58
C GLY A 43 22.35 8.71 -3.47
N ALA A 44 22.18 8.09 -2.31
CA ALA A 44 23.11 8.20 -1.18
C ALA A 44 24.51 7.67 -1.54
N VAL A 45 24.57 6.47 -2.11
CA VAL A 45 25.82 5.80 -2.50
C VAL A 45 26.59 6.63 -3.53
N LEU A 46 25.91 7.12 -4.57
CA LEU A 46 26.55 7.93 -5.62
C LEU A 46 27.05 9.29 -5.10
N SER A 47 26.43 9.81 -4.04
CA SER A 47 26.89 11.03 -3.36
C SER A 47 28.07 10.82 -2.39
N SER A 48 28.58 9.58 -2.28
CA SER A 48 29.61 9.20 -1.30
C SER A 48 29.20 9.48 0.15
N ALA A 49 27.91 9.33 0.46
CA ALA A 49 27.39 9.42 1.82
C ALA A 49 27.98 8.31 2.70
N ASN A 50 28.00 8.53 4.02
CA ASN A 50 28.45 7.50 4.96
C ASN A 50 27.40 6.38 5.14
N GLU A 51 27.77 5.29 5.79
CA GLU A 51 26.90 4.11 5.96
C GLU A 51 25.59 4.45 6.71
N GLU A 52 25.65 5.32 7.71
CA GLU A 52 24.47 5.75 8.49
C GLU A 52 23.47 6.53 7.61
N GLN A 53 23.99 7.42 6.77
CA GLN A 53 23.18 8.22 5.83
C GLN A 53 22.59 7.34 4.72
N ILE A 54 23.36 6.40 4.18
CA ILE A 54 22.87 5.43 3.19
C ILE A 54 21.74 4.60 3.79
N LYS A 55 21.93 4.09 5.01
CA LYS A 55 20.89 3.34 5.72
C LYS A 55 19.64 4.19 5.96
N SER A 56 19.80 5.42 6.43
CA SER A 56 18.68 6.35 6.67
C SER A 56 17.85 6.58 5.41
N LEU A 57 18.51 6.78 4.26
CA LEU A 57 17.84 6.98 2.98
C LEU A 57 17.22 5.69 2.43
N SER A 58 17.87 4.53 2.61
CA SER A 58 17.29 3.22 2.26
C SER A 58 16.01 2.96 3.07
N ASP A 59 16.05 3.17 4.38
CA ASP A 59 14.91 3.02 5.29
C ASP A 59 13.80 4.03 4.96
N TYR A 60 14.15 5.28 4.63
CA TYR A 60 13.17 6.28 4.15
C TYR A 60 12.44 5.78 2.91
N GLY A 61 13.18 5.32 1.89
CA GLY A 61 12.59 4.83 0.64
C GLY A 61 11.71 3.60 0.85
N TYR A 62 12.10 2.69 1.74
CA TYR A 62 11.27 1.57 2.15
C TYR A 62 9.92 2.05 2.71
N ASN A 63 9.96 2.90 3.74
CA ASN A 63 8.75 3.34 4.43
C ASN A 63 7.80 4.13 3.50
N ILE A 64 8.33 5.05 2.69
CA ILE A 64 7.52 5.79 1.71
C ILE A 64 6.90 4.86 0.67
N GLY A 65 7.66 3.89 0.16
CA GLY A 65 7.14 2.95 -0.83
C GLY A 65 6.03 2.06 -0.26
N MET A 66 6.15 1.65 1.01
CA MET A 66 5.10 0.90 1.71
C MET A 66 3.84 1.76 1.90
N ALA A 67 3.99 2.98 2.45
CA ALA A 67 2.89 3.92 2.64
C ALA A 67 2.17 4.24 1.32
N PHE A 68 2.95 4.45 0.25
CA PHE A 68 2.42 4.77 -1.07
C PHE A 68 1.53 3.66 -1.62
N GLN A 69 1.96 2.39 -1.52
CA GLN A 69 1.16 1.27 -2.02
C GLN A 69 -0.09 1.04 -1.17
N VAL A 70 0.00 1.12 0.17
CA VAL A 70 -1.17 0.99 1.05
C VAL A 70 -2.20 2.09 0.76
N MET A 71 -1.74 3.32 0.50
CA MET A 71 -2.61 4.41 0.09
C MET A 71 -3.25 4.15 -1.27
N ASP A 72 -2.50 3.66 -2.25
CA ASP A 72 -3.04 3.35 -3.59
C ASP A 72 -4.15 2.28 -3.53
N ASP A 73 -3.90 1.22 -2.77
CA ASP A 73 -4.86 0.15 -2.48
C ASP A 73 -6.13 0.68 -1.78
N LEU A 74 -5.98 1.61 -0.83
CA LEU A 74 -7.10 2.22 -0.12
C LEU A 74 -7.93 3.11 -1.06
N LEU A 75 -7.26 3.87 -1.94
CA LEU A 75 -7.91 4.73 -2.91
C LEU A 75 -8.67 3.95 -3.99
N ASP A 76 -8.30 2.69 -4.28
CA ASP A 76 -9.08 1.79 -5.16
C ASP A 76 -10.47 1.47 -4.56
N ILE A 77 -10.59 1.47 -3.23
CA ILE A 77 -11.85 1.23 -2.51
C ILE A 77 -12.64 2.53 -2.27
N LEU A 78 -11.95 3.65 -1.99
CA LEU A 78 -12.59 4.91 -1.61
C LEU A 78 -13.17 5.72 -2.76
N GLY A 79 -12.69 5.56 -3.98
CA GLY A 79 -13.02 6.51 -5.04
C GLY A 79 -14.49 6.51 -5.44
N GLU A 80 -14.99 7.66 -5.91
CA GLU A 80 -16.30 7.78 -6.54
C GLU A 80 -16.18 7.51 -8.06
N GLU A 81 -17.14 6.79 -8.66
CA GLU A 81 -17.16 6.51 -10.11
C GLU A 81 -16.95 7.77 -10.98
N ALA A 82 -17.37 8.94 -10.50
CA ALA A 82 -17.32 10.21 -11.20
C ALA A 82 -15.90 10.80 -11.34
N GLU A 83 -14.99 10.55 -10.39
CA GLU A 83 -13.61 11.06 -10.42
C GLU A 83 -12.62 10.04 -10.99
N LEU A 84 -12.96 8.75 -10.94
CA LEU A 84 -12.04 7.65 -11.23
C LEU A 84 -11.85 7.33 -12.71
N GLY A 85 -12.86 7.56 -13.55
CA GLY A 85 -12.88 7.05 -14.93
C GLY A 85 -12.72 5.51 -15.03
N LYS A 86 -12.85 4.80 -13.90
CA LYS A 86 -12.71 3.35 -13.69
C LYS A 86 -13.69 2.91 -12.59
N PRO A 87 -14.21 1.68 -12.64
CA PRO A 87 -15.08 1.15 -11.59
C PRO A 87 -14.31 1.00 -10.27
N VAL A 88 -14.95 1.36 -9.15
CA VAL A 88 -14.44 1.18 -7.77
C VAL A 88 -14.17 -0.31 -7.49
N GLY A 89 -13.14 -0.59 -6.70
CA GLY A 89 -12.77 -1.95 -6.30
C GLY A 89 -12.24 -2.78 -7.48
N ASN A 90 -11.44 -2.16 -8.35
CA ASN A 90 -10.86 -2.85 -9.49
C ASN A 90 -9.95 -4.00 -9.04
N ASP A 91 -9.20 -3.84 -7.94
CA ASP A 91 -8.36 -4.90 -7.41
C ASP A 91 -9.18 -6.13 -7.03
N LEU A 92 -10.31 -5.93 -6.35
CA LEU A 92 -11.24 -7.00 -6.00
C LEU A 92 -11.83 -7.69 -7.24
N ARG A 93 -12.15 -6.93 -8.31
CA ARG A 93 -12.62 -7.49 -9.59
C ARG A 93 -11.57 -8.37 -10.26
N GLN A 94 -10.29 -8.04 -10.10
CA GLN A 94 -9.17 -8.84 -10.59
C GLN A 94 -8.76 -9.97 -9.62
N GLY A 95 -9.50 -10.16 -8.51
CA GLY A 95 -9.21 -11.19 -7.52
C GLY A 95 -8.02 -10.86 -6.61
N VAL A 96 -7.59 -9.60 -6.57
CA VAL A 96 -6.45 -9.15 -5.77
C VAL A 96 -6.93 -8.76 -4.38
N LEU A 97 -6.35 -9.40 -3.35
CA LEU A 97 -6.58 -9.03 -1.94
C LEU A 97 -5.62 -7.94 -1.48
N THR A 98 -6.14 -6.75 -1.29
CA THR A 98 -5.44 -5.61 -0.67
C THR A 98 -5.76 -5.47 0.81
N LEU A 99 -5.06 -4.56 1.50
CA LEU A 99 -5.17 -4.39 2.95
C LEU A 99 -6.62 -4.21 3.45
N PRO A 100 -7.46 -3.31 2.88
CA PRO A 100 -8.84 -3.14 3.36
C PRO A 100 -9.64 -4.45 3.31
N SER A 101 -9.47 -5.22 2.23
CA SER A 101 -10.15 -6.50 2.00
C SER A 101 -9.66 -7.60 2.95
N ILE A 102 -8.35 -7.63 3.24
CA ILE A 102 -7.76 -8.56 4.22
C ILE A 102 -8.27 -8.24 5.63
N MET A 103 -8.33 -6.97 6.01
CA MET A 103 -8.87 -6.55 7.31
C MET A 103 -10.36 -6.89 7.43
N LEU A 104 -11.11 -6.79 6.33
CA LEU A 104 -12.51 -7.23 6.29
C LEU A 104 -12.64 -8.74 6.53
N MET A 105 -11.80 -9.55 5.87
CA MET A 105 -11.76 -11.01 6.08
C MET A 105 -11.47 -11.38 7.53
N GLN A 106 -10.53 -10.68 8.17
CA GLN A 106 -10.19 -10.90 9.58
C GLN A 106 -11.30 -10.49 10.55
N ARG A 107 -12.00 -9.38 10.26
CA ARG A 107 -13.05 -8.85 11.14
C ARG A 107 -14.38 -9.58 11.02
N TYR A 108 -14.69 -10.12 9.83
CA TYR A 108 -15.96 -10.79 9.55
C TYR A 108 -15.77 -12.21 8.98
N PRO A 109 -15.04 -13.12 9.67
CA PRO A 109 -14.64 -14.41 9.09
C PRO A 109 -15.82 -15.31 8.68
N ASN A 110 -16.98 -15.15 9.32
CA ASN A 110 -18.17 -15.97 9.06
C ASN A 110 -19.23 -15.30 8.17
N ASN A 111 -19.06 -14.02 7.81
CA ASN A 111 -20.05 -13.24 7.06
C ASN A 111 -19.37 -12.30 6.06
N ASN A 112 -18.34 -12.81 5.37
CA ASN A 112 -17.60 -12.03 4.39
C ASN A 112 -18.06 -12.36 2.95
N PRO A 113 -18.35 -11.35 2.12
CA PRO A 113 -18.72 -11.54 0.71
C PRO A 113 -17.55 -11.93 -0.22
N ILE A 114 -16.28 -11.70 0.17
CA ILE A 114 -15.08 -11.91 -0.66
C ILE A 114 -14.94 -13.36 -1.17
N PRO A 115 -15.12 -14.43 -0.36
CA PRO A 115 -15.00 -15.80 -0.87
C PRO A 115 -16.03 -16.13 -1.96
N GLU A 116 -17.22 -15.55 -1.89
CA GLU A 116 -18.24 -15.70 -2.93
C GLU A 116 -17.93 -14.83 -4.14
N LEU A 117 -17.47 -13.59 -3.93
CA LEU A 117 -16.99 -12.70 -4.99
C LEU A 117 -15.87 -13.35 -5.81
N PHE A 118 -14.93 -14.02 -5.17
CA PHE A 118 -13.81 -14.66 -5.86
C PHE A 118 -14.20 -15.95 -6.57
N ARG A 119 -15.30 -16.60 -6.16
CA ARG A 119 -15.85 -17.77 -6.84
C ARG A 119 -16.63 -17.37 -8.10
N ASP A 120 -17.32 -16.24 -8.05
CA ASP A 120 -18.12 -15.71 -9.16
C ASP A 120 -17.96 -14.18 -9.28
N PRO A 121 -16.89 -13.70 -9.93
CA PRO A 121 -16.57 -12.28 -10.03
C PRO A 121 -17.56 -11.47 -10.89
N GLU A 122 -18.38 -12.14 -11.71
CA GLU A 122 -19.40 -11.51 -12.54
C GLU A 122 -20.64 -11.09 -11.71
N LEU A 123 -20.75 -11.57 -10.48
CA LEU A 123 -21.82 -11.22 -9.55
C LEU A 123 -21.48 -9.92 -8.80
N ASP A 124 -21.75 -8.77 -9.42
CA ASP A 124 -21.47 -7.42 -8.88
C ASP A 124 -22.05 -7.17 -7.47
N GLY A 125 -23.10 -7.89 -7.06
CA GLY A 125 -23.72 -7.74 -5.74
C GLY A 125 -22.75 -8.00 -4.57
N ASN A 126 -21.81 -8.94 -4.72
CA ASN A 126 -20.82 -9.22 -3.67
C ASN A 126 -19.73 -8.16 -3.61
N LEU A 127 -19.36 -7.54 -4.73
CA LEU A 127 -18.43 -6.42 -4.75
C LEU A 127 -19.02 -5.22 -4.01
N VAL A 128 -20.26 -4.84 -4.34
CA VAL A 128 -20.97 -3.74 -3.68
C VAL A 128 -21.05 -3.99 -2.18
N ARG A 129 -21.44 -5.20 -1.78
CA ARG A 129 -21.50 -5.59 -0.36
C ARG A 129 -20.13 -5.53 0.32
N THR A 130 -19.05 -5.90 -0.37
CA THR A 130 -17.68 -5.81 0.16
C THR A 130 -17.30 -4.36 0.45
N ILE A 131 -17.51 -3.48 -0.53
CA ILE A 131 -17.22 -2.05 -0.42
C ILE A 131 -18.06 -1.41 0.69
N ASP A 132 -19.37 -1.71 0.73
CA ASP A 132 -20.26 -1.20 1.78
C ASP A 132 -19.81 -1.64 3.18
N MET A 133 -19.40 -2.89 3.36
CA MET A 133 -18.92 -3.37 4.65
C MET A 133 -17.59 -2.71 5.07
N ILE A 134 -16.69 -2.42 4.12
CA ILE A 134 -15.46 -1.67 4.39
C ILE A 134 -15.82 -0.24 4.84
N ASN A 135 -16.65 0.46 4.05
CA ASN A 135 -17.07 1.84 4.29
C ASN A 135 -17.82 2.03 5.63
N ASN A 136 -18.61 1.03 6.04
CA ASN A 136 -19.39 1.07 7.28
C ASN A 136 -18.65 0.46 8.49
N SER A 137 -17.32 0.38 8.44
CA SER A 137 -16.49 -0.15 9.52
C SER A 137 -15.29 0.76 9.83
N SER A 138 -14.50 0.44 10.86
CA SER A 138 -13.26 1.19 11.13
C SER A 138 -12.10 0.87 10.19
N ILE A 139 -12.29 0.02 9.17
CA ILE A 139 -11.19 -0.44 8.30
C ILE A 139 -10.48 0.72 7.62
N ILE A 140 -11.21 1.70 7.09
CA ILE A 140 -10.60 2.87 6.44
C ILE A 140 -9.71 3.66 7.42
N PRO A 141 -10.20 4.08 8.60
CA PRO A 141 -9.35 4.65 9.64
C PRO A 141 -8.14 3.79 10.02
N ASP A 142 -8.32 2.46 10.11
CA ASP A 142 -7.24 1.54 10.46
C ASP A 142 -6.16 1.49 9.34
N CYS A 143 -6.56 1.54 8.07
CA CYS A 143 -5.62 1.66 6.95
C CYS A 143 -4.87 3.00 6.96
N PHE A 144 -5.55 4.12 7.24
CA PHE A 144 -4.89 5.42 7.39
C PHE A 144 -3.89 5.43 8.55
N ALA A 145 -4.19 4.75 9.66
CA ALA A 145 -3.24 4.61 10.76
C ALA A 145 -1.93 3.92 10.31
N ILE A 146 -2.04 2.84 9.54
CA ILE A 146 -0.87 2.13 8.99
C ILE A 146 -0.08 3.02 8.02
N ILE A 147 -0.76 3.76 7.14
CA ILE A 147 -0.11 4.73 6.23
C ILE A 147 0.65 5.78 7.03
N HIS A 148 0.02 6.33 8.08
CA HIS A 148 0.64 7.31 8.96
C HIS A 148 1.86 6.77 9.68
N GLU A 149 1.79 5.53 10.20
CA GLU A 149 2.93 4.89 10.87
C GLU A 149 4.16 4.80 9.94
N TYR A 150 3.97 4.37 8.69
CA TYR A 150 5.05 4.35 7.71
C TYR A 150 5.59 5.76 7.37
N CYS A 151 4.70 6.74 7.17
CA CYS A 151 5.13 8.12 6.89
C CYS A 151 5.87 8.76 8.09
N ASP A 152 5.41 8.50 9.31
CA ASP A 152 6.02 8.99 10.53
C ASP A 152 7.41 8.36 10.73
N GLU A 153 7.56 7.06 10.46
CA GLU A 153 8.86 6.39 10.49
C GLU A 153 9.81 6.91 9.39
N ALA A 154 9.30 7.18 8.18
CA ALA A 154 10.07 7.80 7.11
C ALA A 154 10.64 9.17 7.54
N ASN A 155 9.81 10.02 8.17
CA ASN A 155 10.25 11.31 8.69
C ASN A 155 11.22 11.16 9.87
N ARG A 156 11.01 10.15 10.72
CA ARG A 156 11.91 9.86 11.85
C ARG A 156 13.32 9.54 11.36
N VAL A 157 13.48 8.66 10.37
CA VAL A 157 14.82 8.32 9.86
C VAL A 157 15.46 9.46 9.08
N LEU A 158 14.68 10.30 8.39
CA LEU A 158 15.21 11.53 7.77
C LEU A 158 15.73 12.54 8.79
N SER A 159 15.24 12.50 10.02
CA SER A 159 15.66 13.44 11.07
C SER A 159 17.15 13.33 11.41
N GLU A 160 17.76 12.18 11.10
CA GLU A 160 19.19 11.87 11.27
C GLU A 160 20.07 12.58 10.22
N LEU A 161 19.48 13.08 9.12
CA LEU A 161 20.18 13.81 8.06
C LEU A 161 20.25 15.32 8.33
N PRO A 162 21.28 16.02 7.84
CA PRO A 162 21.39 17.48 7.95
C PRO A 162 20.15 18.18 7.39
N LYS A 163 19.69 19.22 8.09
CA LYS A 163 18.59 20.06 7.61
C LYS A 163 19.02 20.85 6.36
N GLY A 164 18.14 20.89 5.36
CA GLY A 164 18.33 21.64 4.12
C GLY A 164 17.22 21.34 3.11
N GLU A 165 17.25 22.00 1.96
CA GLU A 165 16.19 21.93 0.94
C GLU A 165 15.90 20.50 0.47
N CYS A 166 16.93 19.66 0.31
CA CYS A 166 16.77 18.26 -0.08
C CYS A 166 15.97 17.46 0.96
N ARG A 167 16.28 17.64 2.26
CA ARG A 167 15.57 16.94 3.34
C ARG A 167 14.12 17.43 3.43
N GLU A 168 13.91 18.74 3.34
CA GLU A 168 12.56 19.34 3.36
C GLU A 168 11.70 18.85 2.17
N SER A 169 12.33 18.61 1.01
CA SER A 169 11.65 18.04 -0.16
C SER A 169 11.21 16.59 0.08
N LEU A 170 12.02 15.78 0.77
CA LEU A 170 11.66 14.40 1.14
C LEU A 170 10.59 14.38 2.23
N GLU A 171 10.68 15.24 3.24
CA GLU A 171 9.62 15.41 4.25
C GLU A 171 8.29 15.84 3.60
N SER A 172 8.35 16.72 2.60
CA SER A 172 7.18 17.14 1.82
C SER A 172 6.57 15.98 1.00
N LEU A 173 7.40 15.07 0.47
CA LEU A 173 6.91 13.87 -0.20
C LEU A 173 6.18 12.94 0.77
N ALA A 174 6.70 12.78 2.00
CA ALA A 174 6.01 12.02 3.04
C ALA A 174 4.65 12.65 3.40
N GLY A 175 4.60 13.98 3.52
CA GLY A 175 3.37 14.73 3.71
C GLY A 175 2.37 14.54 2.56
N TYR A 176 2.85 14.60 1.32
CA TYR A 176 2.03 14.34 0.14
C TYR A 176 1.43 12.92 0.16
N VAL A 177 2.23 11.89 0.45
CA VAL A 177 1.72 10.50 0.54
C VAL A 177 0.67 10.37 1.65
N ARG A 178 0.89 11.04 2.79
CA ARG A 178 -0.03 11.04 3.94
C ARG A 178 -1.40 11.64 3.61
N GLU A 179 -1.39 12.80 2.94
CA GLU A 179 -2.59 13.59 2.66
C GLU A 179 -3.19 13.31 1.29
N ARG A 180 -2.60 12.36 0.54
CA ARG A 180 -3.01 12.00 -0.81
C ARG A 180 -4.50 11.63 -0.81
N SER A 181 -5.30 12.59 -1.22
CA SER A 181 -6.66 12.44 -1.69
C SER A 181 -6.58 12.50 -3.22
N ARG A 182 -7.42 11.73 -3.91
CA ARG A 182 -7.44 11.75 -5.38
C ARG A 182 -7.88 13.12 -5.90
#